data_AF-A0A963BWB3-F1
#
_entry.id   AF-A0A963BWB3-F1
#
_cell.length_a   1.000
_cell.length_b   1.000
_cell.length_c   1.000
_cell.angle_alpha   90.00
_cell.angle_beta   90.00
_cell.angle_gamma   90.00
#
_symmetry.space_group_name_H-M   'P 1'
#
loop_
_entity.id
_entity.type
_entity.pdbx_description
1 polymer ?
#
loop_
_entity_poly.entity_id
_entity_poly.type
_entity_poly.pdbx_seq_one_letter_code
_entity_poly.pdbx_strand_id
1 'polypeptide(L)'
;GISGTSAGAMNAVLLAHGWVNGGRDGARAALDTFWHAIADAPPFELATPAPDGAGVSVSPVMKFMMRLSSVFSPSELNPLDLNPLRAVLETQVDFERLRRRCPVRLFVAATEVNTGRLRLFRNNELSVDAVLASACLPTLHHTIEIDGEPYWDGGYVANPAVFPLFYECGSRDVMLVLLNPMRHQHTPSTAEEIRMRAVELSFSANFLREMRMFAHAREFAEASPWWRRGRLERRLLGVRFHLIDAGEALRGLAPESKLAASRPFLLGLRDLGREHAIGWLEGKSDCLGSRSSVEISGLFE
;
A
#
# COMPACT_ATOMS: atom_id res chain seq x y z
N GLY A 1 3.70 -12.56 7.85
CA GLY A 1 3.79 -11.12 8.14
C GLY A 1 3.02 -10.37 7.08
N ILE A 2 2.82 -9.07 7.28
CA ILE A 2 2.17 -8.17 6.34
C ILE A 2 3.08 -6.96 6.17
N SER A 3 3.39 -6.65 4.92
CA SER A 3 4.15 -5.46 4.54
C SER A 3 3.20 -4.51 3.82
N GLY A 4 3.22 -3.24 4.21
CA GLY A 4 2.30 -2.24 3.69
C GLY A 4 2.94 -0.86 3.64
N THR A 5 2.50 -0.09 2.65
CA THR A 5 2.92 1.29 2.40
C THR A 5 1.67 2.11 2.13
N SER A 6 1.61 3.35 2.63
CA SER A 6 0.48 4.26 2.42
C SER A 6 -0.85 3.62 2.88
N ALA A 7 -1.90 3.64 2.07
CA ALA A 7 -3.16 2.93 2.36
C ALA A 7 -2.96 1.43 2.68
N GLY A 8 -1.93 0.78 2.12
CA GLY A 8 -1.56 -0.59 2.45
C GLY A 8 -1.05 -0.75 3.88
N ALA A 9 -0.35 0.26 4.42
CA ALA A 9 0.08 0.28 5.82
C ALA A 9 -1.11 0.40 6.77
N MET A 10 -2.08 1.26 6.45
CA MET A 10 -3.33 1.40 7.22
C MET A 10 -4.08 0.06 7.27
N ASN A 11 -4.28 -0.56 6.10
CA ASN A 11 -4.92 -1.87 6.01
C ASN A 11 -4.17 -2.95 6.80
N ALA A 12 -2.84 -2.97 6.73
CA ALA A 12 -2.03 -3.93 7.48
C ALA A 12 -2.20 -3.76 9.00
N VAL A 13 -2.15 -2.53 9.49
CA VAL A 13 -2.29 -2.19 10.91
C VAL A 13 -3.69 -2.50 11.43
N LEU A 14 -4.73 -2.13 10.69
CA LEU A 14 -6.13 -2.39 11.09
C LEU A 14 -6.47 -3.88 11.05
N LEU A 15 -6.02 -4.59 10.02
CA LEU A 15 -6.16 -6.04 9.93
C LEU A 15 -5.52 -6.70 11.15
N ALA A 16 -4.27 -6.33 11.47
CA ALA A 16 -3.57 -6.87 12.62
C ALA A 16 -4.23 -6.48 13.96
N HIS A 17 -4.70 -5.23 14.10
CA HIS A 17 -5.39 -4.76 15.29
C HIS A 17 -6.65 -5.57 15.54
N GLY A 18 -7.51 -5.67 14.52
CA GLY A 18 -8.72 -6.46 14.60
C GLY A 18 -8.44 -7.96 14.78
N TRP A 19 -7.36 -8.48 14.21
CA TRP A 19 -6.93 -9.87 14.41
C TRP A 19 -6.62 -10.17 15.87
N VAL A 20 -5.96 -9.27 16.58
CA VAL A 20 -5.66 -9.44 18.01
C VAL A 20 -6.95 -9.35 18.87
N ASN A 21 -7.98 -8.65 18.39
CA ASN A 21 -9.24 -8.47 19.13
C ASN A 21 -10.25 -9.61 18.91
N GLY A 22 -10.30 -10.19 17.72
CA GLY A 22 -11.34 -11.16 17.36
C GLY A 22 -10.99 -12.03 16.15
N GLY A 23 -9.70 -12.25 15.87
CA GLY A 23 -9.24 -13.04 14.73
C GLY A 23 -9.76 -12.48 13.40
N ARG A 24 -10.23 -13.37 12.51
CA ARG A 24 -10.72 -12.98 11.18
C ARG A 24 -11.88 -11.97 11.22
N ASP A 25 -12.84 -12.17 12.12
CA ASP A 25 -14.01 -11.30 12.17
C ASP A 25 -13.68 -9.96 12.80
N GLY A 26 -12.81 -9.94 13.81
CA GLY A 26 -12.26 -8.69 14.34
C GLY A 26 -11.49 -7.89 13.29
N ALA A 27 -10.67 -8.55 12.45
CA ALA A 27 -9.95 -7.89 11.36
C ALA A 27 -10.89 -7.26 10.32
N ARG A 28 -11.96 -7.97 9.93
CA ARG A 28 -12.99 -7.44 9.02
C ARG A 28 -13.72 -6.24 9.63
N ALA A 29 -14.12 -6.35 10.90
CA ALA A 29 -14.82 -5.27 11.60
C ALA A 29 -13.95 -4.02 11.75
N ALA A 30 -12.66 -4.17 12.07
CA ALA A 30 -11.74 -3.04 12.21
C ALA A 30 -11.53 -2.30 10.88
N LEU A 31 -11.30 -3.04 9.79
CA LEU A 31 -11.19 -2.45 8.45
C LEU A 31 -12.47 -1.74 8.02
N ASP A 32 -13.63 -2.38 8.23
CA ASP A 32 -14.92 -1.81 7.87
C ASP A 32 -15.21 -0.53 8.67
N THR A 33 -14.98 -0.54 9.99
CA THR A 33 -15.17 0.64 10.86
C THR A 33 -14.27 1.80 10.45
N PHE A 34 -13.01 1.52 10.10
CA PHE A 34 -12.06 2.55 9.72
C PHE A 34 -12.44 3.21 8.40
N TRP A 35 -12.69 2.43 7.35
CA TRP A 35 -13.00 2.99 6.04
C TRP A 35 -14.34 3.74 6.02
N HIS A 36 -15.30 3.34 6.85
CA HIS A 36 -16.51 4.13 7.07
C HIS A 36 -16.21 5.47 7.75
N ALA A 37 -15.38 5.49 8.81
CA ALA A 37 -15.02 6.73 9.49
C ALA A 37 -14.22 7.68 8.59
N ILE A 38 -13.35 7.17 7.71
CA ILE A 38 -12.66 7.98 6.70
C ILE A 38 -13.64 8.55 5.68
N ALA A 39 -14.62 7.76 5.24
CA ALA A 39 -15.62 8.21 4.29
C ALA A 39 -16.53 9.34 4.84
N ASP A 40 -16.70 9.38 6.16
CA ASP A 40 -17.49 10.39 6.88
C ASP A 40 -16.61 11.53 7.44
N ALA A 41 -15.29 11.51 7.22
CA ALA A 41 -14.40 12.55 7.71
C ALA A 41 -14.27 13.68 6.68
N PRO A 42 -14.32 14.97 7.07
CA PRO A 42 -14.02 16.06 6.15
C PRO A 42 -12.53 16.07 5.76
N PRO A 43 -12.14 16.52 4.55
CA PRO A 43 -12.98 16.88 3.40
C PRO A 43 -13.35 15.67 2.52
N PHE A 44 -13.11 14.44 2.97
CA PHE A 44 -13.25 13.20 2.19
C PHE A 44 -14.70 12.90 1.76
N GLU A 45 -15.67 13.48 2.47
CA GLU A 45 -17.09 13.47 2.09
C GLU A 45 -17.38 14.15 0.73
N LEU A 46 -16.47 14.99 0.21
CA LEU A 46 -16.70 15.86 -0.95
C LEU A 46 -16.25 15.24 -2.29
N ALA A 47 -16.70 14.02 -2.61
CA ALA A 47 -16.54 13.48 -3.96
C ALA A 47 -17.83 13.69 -4.79
N THR A 48 -17.68 14.07 -6.05
CA THR A 48 -18.79 14.33 -6.98
C THR A 48 -18.77 13.32 -8.12
N PRO A 49 -19.90 12.99 -8.77
CA PRO A 49 -19.90 12.20 -9.99
C PRO A 49 -18.92 12.79 -11.02
N ALA A 50 -18.15 11.93 -11.70
CA ALA A 50 -17.22 12.40 -12.72
C ALA A 50 -17.98 13.08 -13.88
N PRO A 51 -17.47 14.18 -14.46
CA PRO A 51 -18.19 14.93 -15.51
C PRO A 51 -18.50 14.12 -16.78
N ASP A 52 -17.69 13.09 -17.04
CA ASP A 52 -17.80 12.14 -18.16
C ASP A 52 -18.67 10.91 -17.82
N GLY A 53 -19.21 10.84 -16.60
CA GLY A 53 -19.97 9.69 -16.10
C GLY A 53 -19.11 8.48 -15.71
N ALA A 54 -17.78 8.56 -15.84
CA ALA A 54 -16.86 7.48 -15.53
C ALA A 54 -16.46 7.49 -14.04
N GLY A 55 -17.41 7.19 -13.16
CA GLY A 55 -17.16 7.01 -11.74
C GLY A 55 -17.19 8.31 -10.93
N VAL A 56 -16.14 8.56 -10.15
CA VAL A 56 -16.11 9.63 -9.15
C VAL A 56 -14.91 10.56 -9.37
N SER A 57 -15.14 11.86 -9.22
CA SER A 57 -14.15 12.91 -9.27
C SER A 57 -14.09 13.64 -7.92
N VAL A 58 -12.94 14.22 -7.59
CA VAL A 58 -12.79 15.10 -6.43
C VAL A 58 -13.59 16.40 -6.63
N SER A 59 -14.21 16.94 -5.57
CA SER A 59 -15.02 18.17 -5.67
C SER A 59 -14.24 19.36 -6.26
N PRO A 60 -14.93 20.35 -6.87
CA PRO A 60 -14.28 21.57 -7.37
C PRO A 60 -13.44 22.31 -6.33
N VAL A 61 -13.85 22.31 -5.06
CA VAL A 61 -13.09 22.89 -3.95
C VAL A 61 -11.79 22.12 -3.72
N MET A 62 -11.84 20.79 -3.71
CA MET A 62 -10.64 19.95 -3.58
C MET A 62 -9.70 20.12 -4.78
N LYS A 63 -10.23 20.21 -6.01
CA LYS A 63 -9.43 20.53 -7.21
C LYS A 63 -8.72 21.88 -7.09
N PHE A 64 -9.42 22.88 -6.55
CA PHE A 64 -8.82 24.19 -6.29
C PHE A 64 -7.71 24.11 -5.24
N MET A 65 -7.92 23.41 -4.12
CA MET A 65 -6.88 23.19 -3.12
C MET A 65 -5.67 22.44 -3.69
N MET A 66 -5.88 21.42 -4.53
CA MET A 66 -4.79 20.70 -5.18
C MET A 66 -3.96 21.62 -6.10
N ARG A 67 -4.60 22.56 -6.81
CA ARG A 67 -3.87 23.57 -7.59
C ARG A 67 -3.06 24.51 -6.71
N LEU A 68 -3.58 24.87 -5.53
CA LEU A 68 -2.81 25.66 -4.57
C LEU A 68 -1.62 24.85 -4.01
N SER A 69 -1.77 23.54 -3.83
CA SER A 69 -0.69 22.67 -3.31
C SER A 69 0.54 22.55 -4.21
N SER A 70 0.45 22.93 -5.49
CA SER A 70 1.62 23.00 -6.37
C SER A 70 2.40 24.32 -6.22
N VAL A 71 1.85 25.29 -5.48
CA VAL A 71 2.42 26.63 -5.29
C VAL A 71 2.74 26.91 -3.83
N PHE A 72 1.91 26.40 -2.92
CA PHE A 72 2.01 26.58 -1.47
C PHE A 72 2.27 25.24 -0.80
N SER A 73 3.09 25.26 0.25
CA SER A 73 3.37 24.10 1.09
C SER A 73 2.16 23.73 1.97
N PRO A 74 2.07 22.48 2.45
CA PRO A 74 1.04 22.07 3.41
C PRO A 74 1.00 22.97 4.66
N SER A 75 2.15 23.47 5.11
CA SER A 75 2.25 24.34 6.27
C SER A 75 1.66 25.74 6.05
N GLU A 76 1.67 26.22 4.81
CA GLU A 76 1.00 27.46 4.43
C GLU A 76 -0.51 27.26 4.25
N LEU A 77 -0.93 26.09 3.75
CA LEU A 77 -2.34 25.79 3.46
C LEU A 77 -3.13 25.30 4.68
N ASN A 78 -2.48 24.65 5.65
CA ASN A 78 -3.09 24.10 6.86
C ASN A 78 -2.25 24.46 8.10
N PRO A 79 -2.20 25.75 8.50
CA PRO A 79 -1.36 26.19 9.63
C PRO A 79 -1.78 25.60 10.99
N LEU A 80 -3.00 25.05 11.09
CA LEU A 80 -3.54 24.43 12.30
C LEU A 80 -3.28 22.92 12.40
N ASP A 81 -2.60 22.32 11.41
CA ASP A 81 -2.31 20.88 11.29
C ASP A 81 -3.52 19.96 11.61
N LEU A 82 -4.70 20.33 11.09
CA LEU A 82 -5.87 19.49 11.23
C LEU A 82 -5.68 18.20 10.43
N ASN A 83 -5.61 17.07 11.13
CA ASN A 83 -5.39 15.76 10.53
C ASN A 83 -6.51 14.77 10.94
N PRO A 84 -7.62 14.70 10.19
CA PRO A 84 -8.73 13.80 10.47
C PRO A 84 -8.31 12.32 10.50
N LEU A 85 -7.35 11.94 9.65
CA LEU A 85 -6.81 10.59 9.61
C LEU A 85 -6.09 10.23 10.92
N ARG A 86 -5.33 11.17 11.51
CA ARG A 86 -4.72 11.00 12.84
C ARG A 86 -5.79 10.69 13.88
N ALA A 87 -6.83 11.52 13.96
CA ALA A 87 -7.89 11.37 14.95
C ALA A 87 -8.61 10.01 14.83
N VAL A 88 -8.88 9.56 13.59
CA VAL A 88 -9.48 8.24 13.34
C VAL A 88 -8.53 7.12 13.77
N LEU A 89 -7.24 7.19 13.44
CA LEU A 89 -6.26 6.18 13.84
C LEU A 89 -6.08 6.09 15.35
N GLU A 90 -5.98 7.22 16.04
CA GLU A 90 -5.86 7.28 17.51
C GLU A 90 -7.10 6.70 18.21
N THR A 91 -8.28 6.91 17.64
CA THR A 91 -9.53 6.39 18.19
C THR A 91 -9.69 4.89 17.96
N GLN A 92 -9.26 4.38 16.79
CA GLN A 92 -9.58 3.01 16.36
C GLN A 92 -8.45 2.00 16.56
N VAL A 93 -7.21 2.44 16.80
CA VAL A 93 -6.05 1.55 16.86
C VAL A 93 -5.36 1.62 18.22
N ASP A 94 -5.42 0.50 18.95
CA ASP A 94 -4.59 0.28 20.14
C ASP A 94 -3.17 -0.15 19.72
N PHE A 95 -2.29 0.84 19.55
CA PHE A 95 -0.90 0.62 19.17
C PHE A 95 -0.07 -0.06 20.28
N GLU A 96 -0.41 0.14 21.56
CA GLU A 96 0.30 -0.53 22.66
C GLU A 96 0.07 -2.04 22.63
N ARG A 97 -1.18 -2.45 22.39
CA ARG A 97 -1.54 -3.85 22.21
C ARG A 97 -0.90 -4.45 20.96
N LEU A 98 -0.83 -3.69 19.86
CA LEU A 98 -0.12 -4.13 18.65
C LEU A 98 1.37 -4.40 18.92
N ARG A 99 2.04 -3.50 19.64
CA ARG A 99 3.46 -3.66 20.02
C ARG A 99 3.71 -4.90 20.86
N ARG A 100 2.79 -5.23 21.79
CA ARG A 100 2.99 -6.28 22.80
C ARG A 100 2.41 -7.65 22.44
N ARG A 101 1.30 -7.71 21.72
CA ARG A 101 0.48 -8.93 21.60
C ARG A 101 0.22 -9.36 20.16
N CYS A 102 0.64 -8.59 19.15
CA CYS A 102 0.34 -8.94 17.77
C CYS A 102 1.13 -10.19 17.32
N PRO A 103 0.46 -11.28 16.90
CA PRO A 103 1.13 -12.46 16.38
C PRO A 103 1.60 -12.28 14.92
N VAL A 104 1.12 -11.24 14.24
CA VAL A 104 1.44 -10.94 12.85
C VAL A 104 2.60 -9.94 12.81
N ARG A 105 3.71 -10.35 12.20
CA ARG A 105 4.82 -9.42 11.90
C ARG A 105 4.34 -8.35 10.93
N LEU A 106 4.44 -7.09 11.32
CA LEU A 106 4.07 -5.92 10.52
C LEU A 106 5.32 -5.19 10.03
N PHE A 107 5.26 -4.71 8.81
CA PHE A 107 6.30 -3.90 8.19
C PHE A 107 5.65 -2.70 7.52
N VAL A 108 5.87 -1.52 8.09
CA VAL A 108 5.32 -0.25 7.59
C VAL A 108 6.46 0.58 7.02
N ALA A 109 6.41 0.86 5.73
CA ALA A 109 7.47 1.59 5.04
C ALA A 109 7.24 3.10 5.07
N ALA A 110 8.28 3.87 5.35
CA ALA A 110 8.34 5.32 5.21
C ALA A 110 9.66 5.74 4.57
N THR A 111 9.66 6.91 3.96
CA THR A 111 10.84 7.54 3.36
C THR A 111 11.40 8.56 4.33
N GLU A 112 12.63 8.38 4.81
CA GLU A 112 13.32 9.45 5.52
C GLU A 112 13.73 10.53 4.50
N VAL A 113 13.29 11.77 4.73
CA VAL A 113 13.24 12.81 3.69
C VAL A 113 14.62 13.33 3.31
N ASN A 114 15.52 13.50 4.27
CA ASN A 114 16.80 14.15 4.02
C ASN A 114 17.79 13.24 3.30
N THR A 115 17.69 11.92 3.47
CA THR A 115 18.61 10.95 2.84
C THR A 115 17.95 10.05 1.81
N GLY A 116 16.62 10.04 1.72
CA GLY A 116 15.86 9.13 0.84
C GLY A 116 15.97 7.66 1.26
N ARG A 117 16.33 7.39 2.52
CA ARG A 117 16.49 6.02 3.03
C ARG A 117 15.14 5.40 3.39
N LEU A 118 15.02 4.11 3.14
CA LEU A 118 13.90 3.31 3.63
C LEU A 118 13.97 3.17 5.15
N ARG A 119 12.92 3.63 5.84
CA ARG A 119 12.61 3.27 7.22
C ARG A 119 11.48 2.25 7.22
N LEU A 120 11.71 1.11 7.88
CA LEU A 120 10.73 0.04 8.00
C LEU A 120 10.35 -0.17 9.46
N PHE A 121 9.22 0.38 9.87
CA PHE A 121 8.71 0.25 11.23
C PHE A 121 8.17 -1.17 11.45
N ARG A 122 8.70 -1.83 12.49
CA ARG A 122 8.23 -3.15 12.94
C ARG A 122 7.22 -3.01 14.08
N ASN A 123 6.60 -4.12 14.47
CA ASN A 123 5.55 -4.15 15.49
C ASN A 123 5.85 -3.29 16.72
N ASN A 124 7.06 -3.39 17.29
CA ASN A 124 7.50 -2.70 18.51
C ASN A 124 7.69 -1.19 18.34
N GLU A 125 7.78 -0.70 17.11
CA GLU A 125 7.97 0.72 16.76
C GLU A 125 6.67 1.36 16.24
N LEU A 126 5.58 0.59 16.12
CA LEU A 126 4.33 1.11 15.58
C LEU A 126 3.71 2.15 16.52
N SER A 127 3.41 3.30 15.95
CA SER A 127 2.65 4.42 16.52
C SER A 127 1.72 4.99 15.45
N VAL A 128 0.85 5.92 15.85
CA VAL A 128 0.06 6.69 14.88
C VAL A 128 0.98 7.43 13.90
N ASP A 129 2.08 8.02 14.38
CA ASP A 129 3.04 8.75 13.53
C ASP A 129 3.72 7.83 12.52
N ALA A 130 4.10 6.61 12.90
CA ALA A 130 4.68 5.65 11.97
C ALA A 130 3.74 5.31 10.80
N VAL A 131 2.42 5.22 11.07
CA VAL A 131 1.40 4.95 10.05
C VAL A 131 1.13 6.19 9.20
N LEU A 132 1.04 7.38 9.82
CA LEU A 132 0.86 8.64 9.11
C LEU A 132 2.06 8.96 8.22
N ALA A 133 3.28 8.74 8.70
CA ALA A 133 4.51 8.88 7.93
C ALA A 133 4.45 8.02 6.66
N SER A 134 3.99 6.78 6.78
CA SER A 134 3.84 5.87 5.63
C SER A 134 2.85 6.36 4.57
N ALA A 135 1.91 7.25 4.92
CA ALA A 135 0.90 7.83 4.03
C ALA A 135 1.08 9.34 3.81
N CYS A 136 2.24 9.89 4.19
CA CYS A 136 2.50 11.33 4.17
C CYS A 136 2.91 11.79 2.76
N LEU A 137 1.93 12.10 1.93
CA LEU A 137 2.16 12.77 0.64
C LEU A 137 2.59 14.24 0.85
N PRO A 138 3.78 14.66 0.38
CA PRO A 138 4.39 15.95 0.74
C PRO A 138 3.63 17.17 0.21
N THR A 139 2.77 17.01 -0.79
CA THR A 139 1.93 18.10 -1.30
C THR A 139 0.62 18.24 -0.53
N LEU A 140 0.25 17.27 0.31
CA LEU A 140 -1.05 17.22 0.97
C LEU A 140 -0.96 17.24 2.50
N HIS A 141 0.10 16.70 3.06
CA HIS A 141 0.26 16.54 4.51
C HIS A 141 1.52 17.22 5.01
N HIS A 142 1.47 17.70 6.25
CA HIS A 142 2.67 18.12 6.96
C HIS A 142 3.63 16.94 7.09
N THR A 143 4.93 17.24 6.98
CA THR A 143 5.97 16.24 7.18
C THR A 143 5.86 15.67 8.59
N ILE A 144 5.89 14.34 8.71
CA ILE A 144 5.80 13.68 10.01
C ILE A 144 7.21 13.53 10.58
N GLU A 145 7.47 14.11 11.75
CA GLU A 145 8.74 13.96 12.46
C GLU A 145 8.65 12.83 13.49
N ILE A 146 9.60 11.90 13.46
CA ILE A 146 9.71 10.82 14.45
C ILE A 146 11.16 10.79 14.93
N ASP A 147 11.36 10.95 16.24
CA ASP A 147 12.68 11.02 16.87
C ASP A 147 13.61 12.09 16.26
N GLY A 148 13.04 13.22 15.81
CA GLY A 148 13.76 14.34 15.20
C GLY A 148 14.08 14.17 13.72
N GLU A 149 13.67 13.07 13.09
CA GLU A 149 13.88 12.82 11.66
C GLU A 149 12.58 13.00 10.87
N PRO A 150 12.61 13.68 9.71
CA PRO A 150 11.43 13.88 8.86
C PRO A 150 11.12 12.68 7.98
N TYR A 151 9.83 12.35 7.86
CA TYR A 151 9.35 11.23 7.06
C TYR A 151 8.20 11.59 6.13
N TRP A 152 8.25 11.02 4.92
CA TRP A 152 7.20 11.02 3.91
C TRP A 152 6.75 9.60 3.57
N ASP A 153 5.71 9.51 2.73
CA ASP A 153 5.12 8.25 2.25
C ASP A 153 6.20 7.24 1.82
N GLY A 154 6.06 5.98 2.23
CA GLY A 154 7.03 4.94 1.87
C GLY A 154 7.06 4.64 0.37
N GLY A 155 6.07 5.13 -0.38
CA GLY A 155 5.93 5.01 -1.83
C GLY A 155 7.21 5.31 -2.58
N TYR A 156 7.93 6.35 -2.17
CA TYR A 156 9.16 6.80 -2.83
C TYR A 156 10.32 5.79 -2.73
N VAL A 157 10.31 4.87 -1.76
CA VAL A 157 11.43 3.95 -1.49
C VAL A 157 11.04 2.46 -1.50
N ALA A 158 9.80 2.11 -1.11
CA ALA A 158 9.29 0.74 -1.16
C ALA A 158 7.74 0.68 -1.12
N ASN A 159 7.12 0.06 -2.14
CA ASN A 159 5.66 -0.06 -2.22
C ASN A 159 5.16 -1.32 -2.97
N PRO A 160 4.87 -2.42 -2.24
CA PRO A 160 5.29 -2.69 -0.87
C PRO A 160 6.72 -3.25 -0.82
N ALA A 161 7.38 -3.19 0.35
CA ALA A 161 8.65 -3.87 0.57
C ALA A 161 8.44 -5.39 0.67
N VAL A 162 9.08 -6.19 -0.19
CA VAL A 162 8.90 -7.66 -0.20
C VAL A 162 9.96 -8.39 0.62
N PHE A 163 11.20 -7.89 0.62
CA PHE A 163 12.35 -8.46 1.31
C PHE A 163 12.12 -8.73 2.80
N PRO A 164 11.40 -7.92 3.61
CA PRO A 164 11.18 -8.29 5.01
C PRO A 164 10.32 -9.55 5.15
N LEU A 165 9.38 -9.79 4.24
CA LEU A 165 8.63 -11.04 4.20
C LEU A 165 9.56 -12.21 3.86
N PHE A 166 10.48 -11.98 2.92
CA PHE A 166 11.48 -12.98 2.56
C PHE A 166 12.50 -13.23 3.67
N TYR A 167 12.99 -12.26 4.44
CA TYR A 167 14.05 -12.52 5.42
C TYR A 167 13.53 -12.81 6.83
N GLU A 168 12.39 -12.23 7.21
CA GLU A 168 11.94 -12.20 8.61
C GLU A 168 10.68 -13.03 8.90
N CYS A 169 10.02 -13.59 7.88
CA CYS A 169 8.84 -14.45 8.05
C CYS A 169 9.14 -15.94 7.80
N GLY A 170 8.40 -16.83 8.46
CA GLY A 170 8.54 -18.28 8.26
C GLY A 170 7.87 -18.82 6.98
N SER A 171 6.82 -18.14 6.50
CA SER A 171 6.07 -18.54 5.30
C SER A 171 6.95 -18.55 4.06
N ARG A 172 6.67 -19.51 3.16
CA ARG A 172 7.24 -19.54 1.81
C ARG A 172 6.33 -18.91 0.77
N ASP A 173 5.03 -18.84 1.06
CA ASP A 173 4.03 -18.23 0.21
C ASP A 173 3.96 -16.73 0.52
N VAL A 174 4.12 -15.91 -0.52
CA VAL A 174 4.05 -14.44 -0.51
C VAL A 174 2.91 -14.01 -1.42
N MET A 175 1.86 -13.43 -0.84
CA MET A 175 0.74 -12.85 -1.56
C MET A 175 1.02 -11.37 -1.84
N LEU A 176 1.05 -11.01 -3.11
CA LEU A 176 1.13 -9.64 -3.60
C LEU A 176 -0.28 -9.15 -3.92
N VAL A 177 -0.65 -8.01 -3.35
CA VAL A 177 -1.92 -7.32 -3.65
C VAL A 177 -1.57 -5.98 -4.28
N LEU A 178 -1.72 -5.87 -5.61
CA LEU A 178 -1.29 -4.71 -6.37
C LEU A 178 -2.50 -3.91 -6.86
N LEU A 179 -2.54 -2.63 -6.48
CA LEU A 179 -3.62 -1.71 -6.86
C LEU A 179 -3.35 -1.02 -8.20
N ASN A 180 -2.09 -0.69 -8.48
CA ASN A 180 -1.75 -0.03 -9.73
C ASN A 180 -1.61 -1.06 -10.86
N PRO A 181 -2.14 -0.77 -12.05
CA PRO A 181 -1.95 -1.63 -13.19
C PRO A 181 -0.47 -1.61 -13.62
N MET A 182 0.05 -2.79 -13.94
CA MET A 182 1.42 -2.97 -14.43
C MET A 182 1.62 -2.48 -15.86
N ARG A 183 0.52 -2.36 -16.63
CA ARG A 183 0.51 -1.95 -18.03
C ARG A 183 -0.57 -0.91 -18.26
N HIS A 184 -0.22 0.12 -19.02
CA HIS A 184 -1.11 1.20 -19.42
C HIS A 184 -1.34 1.14 -20.93
N GLN A 185 -2.58 1.42 -21.38
CA GLN A 185 -2.95 1.32 -22.80
C GLN A 185 -2.40 2.46 -23.66
N HIS A 186 -2.12 3.63 -23.06
CA HIS A 186 -1.67 4.82 -23.77
C HIS A 186 -0.55 5.55 -23.02
N THR A 187 0.28 6.26 -23.80
CA THR A 187 1.32 7.14 -23.31
C THR A 187 0.71 8.49 -22.91
N PRO A 188 1.00 9.01 -21.70
CA PRO A 188 0.47 10.30 -21.26
C PRO A 188 0.97 11.42 -22.17
N SER A 189 0.08 12.37 -22.48
CA SER A 189 0.34 13.45 -23.43
C SER A 189 0.09 14.84 -22.85
N THR A 190 -0.81 14.96 -21.87
CA THR A 190 -1.04 16.23 -21.17
C THR A 190 -0.09 16.38 -19.99
N ALA A 191 0.19 17.63 -19.58
CA ALA A 191 1.07 17.90 -18.44
C ALA A 191 0.60 17.21 -17.15
N GLU A 192 -0.72 17.15 -16.94
CA GLU A 192 -1.31 16.50 -15.78
C GLU A 192 -1.17 14.98 -15.84
N GLU A 193 -1.46 14.36 -16.99
CA GLU A 193 -1.22 12.92 -17.20
C GLU A 193 0.25 12.55 -16.98
N ILE A 194 1.18 13.35 -17.49
CA ILE A 194 2.62 13.14 -17.34
C ILE A 194 3.02 13.20 -15.88
N ARG A 195 2.56 14.23 -15.15
CA ARG A 195 2.82 14.41 -13.72
C ARG A 195 2.31 13.22 -12.90
N MET A 196 1.07 12.79 -13.14
CA MET A 196 0.46 11.66 -12.43
C MET A 196 1.18 10.34 -12.75
N ARG A 197 1.53 10.11 -14.02
CA ARG A 197 2.31 8.92 -14.42
C ARG A 197 3.70 8.94 -13.79
N ALA A 198 4.37 10.09 -13.71
CA ALA A 198 5.68 10.20 -13.08
C ALA A 198 5.64 9.82 -11.59
N VAL A 199 4.61 10.26 -10.85
CA VAL A 199 4.40 9.86 -9.45
C VAL A 199 4.09 8.36 -9.33
N GLU A 200 3.25 7.82 -10.21
CA GLU A 200 2.95 6.38 -10.19
C GLU A 200 4.20 5.52 -10.47
N LEU A 201 5.02 5.93 -11.44
CA LEU A 201 6.28 5.26 -11.77
C LEU A 201 7.28 5.35 -10.63
N SER A 202 7.42 6.52 -9.97
CA SER A 202 8.32 6.65 -8.83
C SER A 202 7.92 5.72 -7.68
N PHE A 203 6.62 5.52 -7.47
CA PHE A 203 6.11 4.59 -6.45
C PHE A 203 6.30 3.12 -6.79
N SER A 204 6.32 2.77 -8.08
CA SER A 204 6.39 1.37 -8.52
C SER A 204 7.83 0.92 -8.81
N ALA A 205 8.72 1.83 -9.18
CA ALA A 205 10.07 1.52 -9.67
C ALA A 205 10.90 0.66 -8.68
N ASN A 206 10.84 0.96 -7.38
CA ASN A 206 11.60 0.20 -6.38
C ASN A 206 11.07 -1.23 -6.21
N PHE A 207 9.75 -1.40 -6.21
CA PHE A 207 9.13 -2.73 -6.18
C PHE A 207 9.49 -3.55 -7.44
N LEU A 208 9.39 -2.95 -8.62
CA LEU A 208 9.79 -3.60 -9.88
C LEU A 208 11.25 -4.06 -9.83
N ARG A 209 12.15 -3.18 -9.40
CA ARG A 209 13.57 -3.48 -9.25
C ARG A 209 13.79 -4.61 -8.24
N GLU A 210 13.12 -4.58 -7.10
CA GLU A 210 13.19 -5.63 -6.08
C GLU A 210 12.74 -6.99 -6.65
N MET A 211 11.62 -7.04 -7.37
CA MET A 211 11.10 -8.27 -7.97
C MET A 211 12.02 -8.83 -9.07
N ARG A 212 12.63 -7.97 -9.90
CA ARG A 212 13.66 -8.38 -10.87
C ARG A 212 14.87 -8.99 -10.18
N MET A 213 15.32 -8.39 -9.08
CA MET A 213 16.43 -8.94 -8.29
C MET A 213 16.08 -10.30 -7.70
N PHE A 214 14.84 -10.52 -7.26
CA PHE A 214 14.38 -11.84 -6.83
C PHE A 214 14.37 -12.86 -7.97
N ALA A 215 13.90 -12.48 -9.16
CA ALA A 215 13.90 -13.35 -10.33
C ALA A 215 15.33 -13.79 -10.71
N HIS A 216 16.26 -12.83 -10.85
CA HIS A 216 17.66 -13.14 -11.16
C HIS A 216 18.37 -13.95 -10.06
N ALA A 217 18.13 -13.63 -8.79
CA ALA A 217 18.70 -14.39 -7.68
C ALA A 217 18.18 -15.84 -7.67
N ARG A 218 16.92 -16.04 -8.05
CA ARG A 218 16.33 -17.37 -8.18
C ARG A 218 16.96 -18.14 -9.35
N GLU A 219 17.09 -17.53 -10.53
CA GLU A 219 17.75 -18.15 -11.70
C GLU A 219 19.18 -18.60 -11.37
N PHE A 220 19.93 -17.75 -10.68
CA PHE A 220 21.27 -18.08 -10.21
C PHE A 220 21.29 -19.26 -9.22
N ALA A 221 20.31 -19.32 -8.31
CA ALA A 221 20.15 -20.44 -7.38
C ALA A 221 19.72 -21.74 -8.08
N GLU A 222 18.93 -21.65 -9.15
CA GLU A 222 18.49 -22.81 -9.95
C GLU A 222 19.66 -23.45 -10.68
N ALA A 223 20.57 -22.64 -11.24
CA ALA A 223 21.79 -23.10 -11.90
C ALA A 223 22.79 -23.80 -10.96
N SER A 224 22.68 -23.57 -9.64
CA SER A 224 23.57 -24.17 -8.65
C SER A 224 23.19 -25.63 -8.35
N PRO A 225 24.15 -26.60 -8.41
CA PRO A 225 23.90 -27.99 -8.05
C PRO A 225 23.38 -28.14 -6.63
N TRP A 226 22.49 -29.13 -6.40
CA TRP A 226 21.77 -29.26 -5.12
C TRP A 226 22.69 -29.38 -3.89
N TRP A 227 23.87 -29.99 -4.03
CA TRP A 227 24.85 -30.16 -2.94
C TRP A 227 25.60 -28.86 -2.58
N ARG A 228 25.53 -27.82 -3.41
CA ARG A 228 26.09 -26.48 -3.13
C ARG A 228 25.05 -25.50 -2.60
N ARG A 229 23.78 -25.89 -2.51
CA ARG A 229 22.69 -24.99 -2.08
C ARG A 229 22.72 -24.77 -0.56
N GLY A 230 23.04 -23.55 -0.16
CA GLY A 230 23.01 -23.10 1.22
C GLY A 230 21.60 -22.81 1.73
N ARG A 231 21.53 -22.01 2.80
CA ARG A 231 20.26 -21.58 3.39
C ARG A 231 19.53 -20.59 2.47
N LEU A 232 20.26 -19.68 1.83
CA LEU A 232 19.69 -18.64 0.98
C LEU A 232 19.12 -19.22 -0.30
N GLU A 233 19.86 -20.07 -1.00
CA GLU A 233 19.45 -20.72 -2.25
C GLU A 233 18.20 -21.58 -2.02
N ARG A 234 18.19 -22.41 -0.96
CA ARG A 234 17.00 -23.20 -0.60
C ARG A 234 15.78 -22.33 -0.31
N ARG A 235 16.00 -21.12 0.21
CA ARG A 235 14.91 -20.17 0.49
C ARG A 235 14.43 -19.45 -0.77
N LEU A 236 15.34 -18.99 -1.63
CA LEU A 236 15.03 -18.40 -2.94
C LEU A 236 14.26 -19.38 -3.83
N LEU A 237 14.67 -20.64 -3.86
CA LEU A 237 13.99 -21.68 -4.65
C LEU A 237 12.66 -22.09 -4.04
N GLY A 238 12.53 -21.98 -2.72
CA GLY A 238 11.35 -22.37 -1.97
C GLY A 238 10.27 -21.30 -1.87
N VAL A 239 10.58 -20.02 -2.11
CA VAL A 239 9.59 -18.95 -2.07
C VAL A 239 8.62 -19.09 -3.25
N ARG A 240 7.35 -18.81 -2.99
CA ARG A 240 6.24 -18.89 -3.95
C ARG A 240 5.52 -17.57 -3.95
N PHE A 241 5.32 -17.02 -5.14
CA PHE A 241 4.63 -15.75 -5.31
C PHE A 241 3.21 -15.98 -5.79
N HIS A 242 2.30 -15.21 -5.22
CA HIS A 242 0.90 -15.17 -5.59
C HIS A 242 0.52 -13.72 -5.85
N LEU A 243 -0.43 -13.50 -6.76
CA LEU A 243 -0.84 -12.17 -7.16
C LEU A 243 -2.36 -12.08 -7.21
N ILE A 244 -2.88 -11.09 -6.49
CA ILE A 244 -4.19 -10.49 -6.70
C ILE A 244 -3.91 -9.09 -7.24
N ASP A 245 -4.29 -8.84 -8.49
CA ASP A 245 -4.21 -7.50 -9.08
C ASP A 245 -5.59 -6.86 -9.18
N ALA A 246 -5.59 -5.56 -9.38
CA ALA A 246 -6.77 -4.73 -9.61
C ALA A 246 -7.49 -4.99 -10.95
N GLY A 247 -6.99 -5.91 -11.80
CA GLY A 247 -7.52 -6.24 -13.12
C GLY A 247 -7.77 -5.04 -14.06
N GLU A 248 -8.72 -5.21 -14.97
CA GLU A 248 -9.25 -4.13 -15.84
C GLU A 248 -10.15 -3.16 -15.05
N ALA A 249 -10.71 -3.60 -13.92
CA ALA A 249 -11.75 -2.87 -13.19
C ALA A 249 -11.28 -1.51 -12.67
N LEU A 250 -10.02 -1.38 -12.23
CA LEU A 250 -9.47 -0.07 -11.84
C LEU A 250 -8.85 0.73 -13.01
N ARG A 251 -8.65 0.14 -14.20
CA ARG A 251 -8.04 0.85 -15.34
C ARG A 251 -8.96 1.91 -15.95
N GLY A 252 -10.28 1.74 -15.80
CA GLY A 252 -11.28 2.69 -16.27
C GLY A 252 -11.47 3.91 -15.37
N LEU A 253 -10.84 3.94 -14.20
CA LEU A 253 -10.97 5.06 -13.26
C LEU A 253 -10.00 6.19 -13.61
N ALA A 254 -10.50 7.43 -13.56
CA ALA A 254 -9.66 8.59 -13.71
C ALA A 254 -8.56 8.61 -12.63
N PRO A 255 -7.31 9.00 -12.94
CA PRO A 255 -6.21 9.01 -11.97
C PRO A 255 -6.49 9.79 -10.67
N GLU A 256 -7.27 10.87 -10.78
CA GLU A 256 -7.71 11.71 -9.65
C GLU A 256 -8.66 11.01 -8.68
N SER A 257 -9.31 9.92 -9.10
CA SER A 257 -10.18 9.11 -8.22
C SER A 257 -9.44 8.51 -7.02
N LYS A 258 -8.11 8.39 -7.07
CA LYS A 258 -7.28 7.92 -5.95
C LYS A 258 -7.39 8.82 -4.70
N LEU A 259 -7.83 10.06 -4.86
CA LEU A 259 -8.06 11.02 -3.78
C LEU A 259 -9.55 11.15 -3.42
N ALA A 260 -10.43 10.48 -4.15
CA ALA A 260 -11.86 10.46 -3.85
C ALA A 260 -12.12 9.40 -2.77
N ALA A 261 -12.77 9.81 -1.69
CA ALA A 261 -13.07 8.95 -0.55
C ALA A 261 -14.56 8.99 -0.17
N SER A 262 -15.44 9.23 -1.15
CA SER A 262 -16.87 9.12 -0.89
C SER A 262 -17.26 7.71 -0.49
N ARG A 263 -18.19 7.61 0.45
CA ARG A 263 -18.68 6.34 0.98
C ARG A 263 -19.12 5.35 -0.11
N PRO A 264 -19.95 5.70 -1.11
CA PRO A 264 -20.34 4.74 -2.14
C PRO A 264 -19.15 4.23 -2.96
N PHE A 265 -18.17 5.09 -3.23
CA PHE A 265 -16.99 4.73 -4.00
C PHE A 265 -16.06 3.79 -3.22
N LEU A 266 -15.76 4.12 -1.95
CA LEU A 266 -14.93 3.26 -1.09
C LEU A 266 -15.56 1.88 -0.87
N LEU A 267 -16.89 1.82 -0.66
CA LEU A 267 -17.61 0.55 -0.53
C LEU A 267 -17.60 -0.24 -1.84
N GLY A 268 -17.74 0.43 -2.98
CA GLY A 268 -17.57 -0.18 -4.30
C GLY A 268 -16.18 -0.79 -4.49
N LEU A 269 -15.11 -0.05 -4.15
CA LEU A 269 -13.73 -0.55 -4.21
C LEU A 269 -13.51 -1.74 -3.28
N ARG A 270 -14.08 -1.71 -2.06
CA ARG A 270 -14.04 -2.83 -1.11
C ARG A 270 -14.67 -4.08 -1.71
N ASP A 271 -15.86 -3.94 -2.28
CA ASP A 271 -16.62 -5.07 -2.81
C ASP A 271 -15.95 -5.65 -4.06
N LEU A 272 -15.39 -4.80 -4.93
CA LEU A 272 -14.54 -5.23 -6.05
C LEU A 272 -13.30 -5.99 -5.56
N GLY A 273 -12.62 -5.50 -4.52
CA GLY A 273 -11.48 -6.20 -3.92
C GLY A 273 -11.86 -7.58 -3.36
N ARG A 274 -13.06 -7.72 -2.78
CA ARG A 274 -13.59 -9.00 -2.31
C ARG A 274 -13.88 -9.95 -3.47
N GLU A 275 -14.49 -9.47 -4.54
CA GLU A 275 -14.77 -10.25 -5.75
C GLU A 275 -13.46 -10.81 -6.35
N HIS A 276 -12.45 -9.96 -6.54
CA HIS A 276 -11.13 -10.39 -7.02
C HIS A 276 -10.46 -11.42 -6.10
N ALA A 277 -10.54 -11.22 -4.79
CA ALA A 277 -9.99 -12.16 -3.83
C ALA A 277 -10.73 -13.51 -3.83
N ILE A 278 -12.06 -13.51 -3.97
CA ILE A 278 -12.87 -14.73 -4.08
C ILE A 278 -12.53 -15.47 -5.36
N GLY A 279 -12.51 -14.78 -6.51
CA GLY A 279 -12.13 -15.40 -7.79
C GLY A 279 -10.72 -15.99 -7.76
N TRP A 280 -9.78 -15.32 -7.08
CA TRP A 280 -8.44 -15.88 -6.86
C TRP A 280 -8.47 -17.16 -6.00
N LEU A 281 -9.25 -17.17 -4.91
CA LEU A 281 -9.38 -18.34 -4.05
C LEU A 281 -10.03 -19.53 -4.79
N GLU A 282 -11.05 -19.28 -5.59
CA GLU A 282 -11.72 -20.32 -6.38
C GLU A 282 -10.81 -20.89 -7.47
N GLY A 283 -10.01 -20.04 -8.13
CA GLY A 283 -9.18 -20.45 -9.26
C GLY A 283 -7.75 -20.90 -8.93
N LYS A 284 -7.18 -20.46 -7.81
CA LYS A 284 -5.73 -20.57 -7.54
C LYS A 284 -5.36 -20.95 -6.09
N SER A 285 -6.33 -21.23 -5.22
CA SER A 285 -6.02 -21.60 -3.82
C SER A 285 -5.21 -22.90 -3.68
N ASP A 286 -5.32 -23.81 -4.64
CA ASP A 286 -4.53 -25.05 -4.72
C ASP A 286 -3.03 -24.80 -4.92
N CYS A 287 -2.65 -23.60 -5.36
CA CYS A 287 -1.25 -23.19 -5.47
C CYS A 287 -0.61 -22.97 -4.09
N LEU A 288 -1.38 -22.56 -3.08
CA LEU A 288 -0.86 -22.22 -1.75
C LEU A 288 -0.16 -23.43 -1.12
N GLY A 289 1.08 -23.23 -0.65
CA GLY A 289 1.85 -24.31 -0.06
C GLY A 289 2.44 -25.30 -1.08
N SER A 290 2.18 -25.12 -2.38
CA SER A 290 2.60 -26.02 -3.46
C SER A 290 3.51 -25.32 -4.49
N ARG A 291 3.01 -24.32 -5.20
CA ARG A 291 3.67 -23.61 -6.31
C ARG A 291 3.27 -22.13 -6.38
N SER A 292 4.03 -21.31 -7.09
CA SER A 292 3.62 -19.92 -7.38
C SER A 292 2.34 -19.90 -8.23
N SER A 293 1.48 -18.89 -8.04
CA SER A 293 0.32 -18.67 -8.91
C SER A 293 0.57 -17.63 -10.00
N VAL A 294 1.79 -17.12 -10.06
CA VAL A 294 2.28 -16.13 -11.03
C VAL A 294 3.78 -16.34 -11.25
N GLU A 295 4.25 -16.15 -12.48
CA GLU A 295 5.67 -16.15 -12.83
C GLU A 295 6.22 -14.72 -12.70
N ILE A 296 7.19 -14.54 -11.80
CA ILE A 296 7.75 -13.21 -11.51
C ILE A 296 8.71 -12.70 -12.60
N SER A 297 9.43 -13.60 -13.29
CA SER A 297 10.35 -13.24 -14.37
C SER A 297 9.59 -12.58 -15.51
N GLY A 298 8.57 -13.25 -16.06
CA GLY A 298 7.79 -12.71 -17.18
C GLY A 298 6.86 -11.54 -16.83
N LEU A 299 6.54 -11.32 -15.54
CA LEU A 299 5.67 -10.22 -15.12
C LEU A 299 6.43 -8.89 -14.94
N PHE A 300 7.70 -8.96 -14.53
CA PHE A 300 8.48 -7.80 -14.11
C PHE A 300 9.67 -7.47 -15.01
N GLU A 301 9.97 -8.28 -16.02
CA GLU A 301 10.93 -7.95 -17.11
C GLU A 301 10.55 -6.68 -17.88
#